data_AF-A0A1R0H1M6-F1
#
_entry.id   AF-A0A1R0H1M6-F1
#
_cell.length_a   1.000
_cell.length_b   1.000
_cell.length_c   1.000
_cell.angle_alpha   90.00
_cell.angle_beta   90.00
_cell.angle_gamma   90.00
#
_symmetry.space_group_name_H-M   'P 1'
#
loop_
_entity.id
_entity.type
_entity.pdbx_description
1 polymer ?
#
loop_
_entity_poly.entity_id
_entity_poly.type
_entity_poly.pdbx_seq_one_letter_code
_entity_poly.pdbx_strand_id
1 'polypeptide(L)'
;MYGISPKVFSRGSKISAALIKRTKSDLIVRRATREPLISQGPVGRQAWNGQTATVFGCTGFLGRYVVSYLATHGTRVVVPYRGIYENARHLRPTGDLGMIVPMVLHPSYSYIIIHPLLTFFA
;
A
#
# COMPACT_ATOMS: atom_id res chain seq x y z
N MET A 1 -10.62 -5.72 -63.07
CA MET A 1 -9.65 -5.01 -62.23
C MET A 1 -10.41 -4.34 -61.09
N TYR A 2 -10.10 -4.76 -59.85
CA TYR A 2 -10.28 -4.11 -58.54
C TYR A 2 -11.58 -3.32 -58.25
N GLY A 3 -12.31 -3.54 -57.16
CA GLY A 3 -11.98 -4.14 -55.88
C GLY A 3 -13.01 -3.64 -54.87
N ILE A 4 -13.35 -4.51 -53.92
CA ILE A 4 -14.31 -4.34 -52.84
C ILE A 4 -13.90 -3.20 -51.90
N SER A 5 -14.86 -2.47 -51.32
CA SER A 5 -14.68 -1.82 -50.01
C SER A 5 -16.01 -1.73 -49.28
N PRO A 6 -16.24 -2.54 -48.22
CA PRO A 6 -17.37 -2.33 -47.33
C PRO A 6 -17.07 -1.12 -46.46
N LYS A 7 -18.07 -0.26 -46.24
CA LYS A 7 -17.98 0.80 -45.24
C LYS A 7 -17.79 0.14 -43.86
N VAL A 8 -16.57 0.19 -43.33
CA VAL A 8 -16.24 -0.28 -41.98
C VAL A 8 -16.96 0.64 -40.99
N PHE A 9 -18.13 0.21 -40.55
CA PHE A 9 -18.80 0.79 -39.39
C PHE A 9 -17.97 0.45 -38.16
N SER A 10 -17.03 1.33 -37.84
CA SER A 10 -16.31 1.37 -36.58
C SER A 10 -17.34 1.52 -35.45
N ARG A 11 -17.80 0.37 -34.92
CA ARG A 11 -18.34 0.33 -33.56
C ARG A 11 -17.16 0.60 -32.64
N GLY A 12 -16.88 1.88 -32.41
CA GLY A 12 -16.10 2.29 -31.26
C GLY A 12 -16.80 1.73 -30.02
N SER A 13 -16.28 0.62 -29.51
CA SER A 13 -16.67 0.11 -28.21
C SER A 13 -16.47 1.25 -27.23
N LYS A 14 -17.57 1.81 -26.71
CA LYS A 14 -17.52 2.71 -25.57
C LYS A 14 -17.09 1.84 -24.40
N ILE A 15 -15.78 1.62 -24.29
CA ILE A 15 -15.17 0.92 -23.18
C ILE A 15 -15.54 1.74 -21.95
N SER A 16 -16.44 1.16 -21.14
CA SER A 16 -16.94 1.78 -19.93
C SER A 16 -15.75 2.21 -19.07
N ALA A 17 -15.80 3.40 -18.48
CA ALA A 17 -14.77 3.91 -17.57
C ALA A 17 -14.46 2.91 -16.42
N ALA A 18 -15.37 1.99 -16.13
CA ALA A 18 -15.18 0.87 -15.22
C ALA A 18 -14.09 -0.14 -15.68
N LEU A 19 -13.92 -0.38 -17.00
CA LEU A 19 -12.89 -1.28 -17.53
C LEU A 19 -11.48 -0.65 -17.47
N ILE A 20 -11.38 0.68 -17.55
CA ILE A 20 -10.12 1.44 -17.47
C ILE A 20 -9.55 1.45 -16.05
N LYS A 21 -10.35 1.16 -15.02
CA LYS A 21 -9.87 1.04 -13.62
C LYS A 21 -8.91 -0.14 -13.38
N ARG A 22 -8.64 -0.96 -14.41
CA ARG A 22 -7.68 -2.08 -14.41
C ARG A 22 -6.25 -1.70 -14.84
N THR A 23 -5.92 -0.43 -15.02
CA THR A 23 -4.57 -0.03 -15.49
C THR A 23 -3.58 0.24 -14.36
N LYS A 24 -3.75 -0.33 -13.18
CA LYS A 24 -2.65 -0.45 -12.22
C LYS A 24 -2.22 -1.91 -12.22
N SER A 25 -1.03 -2.18 -12.73
CA SER A 25 -0.48 -3.53 -12.79
C SER A 25 -0.34 -4.08 -11.37
N ASP A 26 -0.86 -5.29 -11.15
CA ASP A 26 -0.77 -5.94 -9.84
C ASP A 26 0.67 -6.35 -9.47
N LEU A 27 1.59 -6.28 -10.44
CA LEU A 27 2.99 -6.63 -10.30
C LEU A 27 3.85 -5.38 -10.50
N ILE A 28 4.61 -5.02 -9.47
CA ILE A 28 5.63 -3.96 -9.53
C ILE A 28 6.96 -4.56 -9.11
N VAL A 29 7.94 -4.62 -10.00
CA VAL A 29 9.28 -5.11 -9.64
C VAL A 29 10.07 -4.00 -8.98
N ARG A 30 10.56 -4.23 -7.75
CA ARG A 30 11.43 -3.27 -7.05
C ARG A 30 12.74 -3.14 -7.80
N ARG A 31 13.14 -1.92 -8.15
CA ARG A 31 14.41 -1.68 -8.89
C ARG A 31 15.65 -2.08 -8.09
N ALA A 32 15.61 -1.91 -6.76
CA ALA A 32 16.75 -2.19 -5.89
C ALA A 32 16.94 -3.69 -5.61
N THR A 33 15.88 -4.40 -5.19
CA THR A 33 15.96 -5.80 -4.76
C THR A 33 15.56 -6.81 -5.84
N ARG A 34 14.96 -6.35 -6.96
CA ARG A 34 14.32 -7.18 -8.00
C ARG A 34 13.19 -8.09 -7.51
N GLU A 35 12.71 -7.88 -6.30
CA GLU A 35 11.58 -8.64 -5.77
C GLU A 35 10.25 -8.13 -6.37
N PRO A 36 9.34 -9.04 -6.74
CA PRO A 36 8.02 -8.68 -7.21
C PRO A 36 7.16 -8.21 -6.02
N LEU A 37 6.68 -6.97 -6.12
CA LEU A 37 5.65 -6.43 -5.24
C LEU A 37 4.30 -6.77 -5.85
N ILE A 38 3.56 -7.66 -5.21
CA ILE A 38 2.24 -8.11 -5.66
C ILE A 38 1.16 -7.34 -4.90
N SER A 39 0.32 -6.57 -5.60
CA SER A 39 -0.91 -6.04 -5.00
C SER A 39 -2.01 -7.07 -5.01
N GLN A 40 -2.75 -7.14 -3.91
CA GLN A 40 -3.89 -8.01 -3.72
C GLN A 40 -5.15 -7.16 -3.53
N GLY A 41 -6.12 -7.36 -4.42
CA GLY A 41 -7.43 -6.73 -4.33
C GLY A 41 -7.53 -5.36 -5.02
N PRO A 42 -8.74 -4.79 -5.06
CA PRO A 42 -9.03 -3.54 -5.76
C PRO A 42 -8.42 -2.34 -5.03
N VAL A 43 -7.83 -1.38 -5.76
CA VAL A 43 -7.20 -0.19 -5.16
C VAL A 43 -8.10 0.51 -4.13
N GLY A 44 -7.60 0.66 -2.90
CA GLY A 44 -8.29 1.34 -1.81
C GLY A 44 -7.83 0.86 -0.44
N ARG A 45 -8.54 1.31 0.60
CA ARG A 45 -8.21 1.06 2.02
C ARG A 45 -8.20 -0.42 2.41
N GLN A 46 -9.07 -1.20 1.77
CA GLN A 46 -9.31 -2.62 2.05
C GLN A 46 -8.35 -3.57 1.31
N ALA A 47 -7.57 -3.04 0.36
CA ALA A 47 -6.64 -3.83 -0.44
C ALA A 47 -5.21 -3.72 0.07
N TRP A 48 -4.41 -4.71 -0.29
CA TRP A 48 -3.00 -4.76 0.02
C TRP A 48 -2.21 -4.37 -1.21
N ASN A 49 -1.47 -3.26 -1.20
CA ASN A 49 -0.68 -2.84 -2.35
C ASN A 49 0.70 -3.53 -2.44
N GLY A 50 0.99 -4.49 -1.55
CA GLY A 50 2.28 -5.17 -1.48
C GLY A 50 3.35 -4.42 -0.68
N GLN A 51 3.11 -3.16 -0.32
CA GLN A 51 4.09 -2.31 0.36
C GLN A 51 3.88 -2.29 1.87
N THR A 52 4.96 -2.56 2.60
CA THR A 52 5.05 -2.34 4.05
C THR A 52 5.95 -1.14 4.31
N ALA A 53 5.47 -0.17 5.08
CA ALA A 53 6.20 1.04 5.42
C ALA A 53 6.26 1.23 6.94
N THR A 54 7.42 1.62 7.46
CA THR A 54 7.60 1.94 8.88
C THR A 54 7.67 3.45 9.04
N VAL A 55 6.77 4.04 9.83
CA VAL A 55 6.71 5.49 10.03
C VAL A 55 7.22 5.84 11.42
N PHE A 56 8.47 6.28 11.51
CA PHE A 56 9.02 6.84 12.75
C PHE A 56 8.41 8.22 13.04
N GLY A 57 8.14 8.52 14.31
CA GLY A 57 7.50 9.79 14.69
C GLY A 57 6.00 9.87 14.33
N CYS A 58 5.36 8.72 14.11
CA CYS A 58 3.95 8.58 13.75
C CYS A 58 2.96 9.19 14.77
N THR A 59 3.33 9.30 16.05
CA THR A 59 2.50 9.89 17.11
C THR A 59 2.49 11.43 17.11
N GLY A 60 3.32 12.07 16.28
CA GLY A 60 3.39 13.53 16.16
C GLY A 60 2.26 14.14 15.31
N PHE A 61 2.32 15.46 15.11
CA PHE A 61 1.30 16.20 14.34
C PHE A 61 1.17 15.73 12.89
N LEU A 62 2.29 15.62 12.17
CA LEU A 62 2.32 15.16 10.78
C LEU A 62 2.13 13.64 10.67
N GLY A 63 2.67 12.91 11.64
CA GLY A 63 2.72 11.44 11.65
C GLY A 63 1.35 10.80 11.43
N ARG A 64 0.32 11.28 12.14
CA ARG A 64 -1.05 10.77 11.99
C ARG A 64 -1.60 10.91 10.57
N TYR A 65 -1.30 12.01 9.88
CA TYR A 65 -1.79 12.25 8.53
C TYR A 65 -1.06 11.39 7.51
N VAL A 66 0.26 11.20 7.69
CA VAL A 66 1.06 10.31 6.85
C VAL A 66 0.57 8.87 6.98
N VAL A 67 0.36 8.39 8.21
CA VAL A 67 -0.18 7.04 8.46
C VAL A 67 -1.57 6.90 7.83
N SER A 68 -2.45 7.91 7.98
CA SER A 68 -3.79 7.90 7.37
C SER A 68 -3.75 7.83 5.85
N TYR A 69 -2.86 8.61 5.24
CA TYR A 69 -2.69 8.63 3.80
C TYR A 69 -2.23 7.26 3.30
N LEU A 70 -1.19 6.68 3.92
CA LEU A 70 -0.66 5.37 3.54
C LEU A 70 -1.70 4.25 3.72
N ALA A 71 -2.43 4.24 4.83
CA ALA A 71 -3.47 3.26 5.11
C ALA A 71 -4.63 3.33 4.08
N THR A 72 -5.01 4.54 3.65
CA THR A 72 -6.04 4.74 2.61
C THR A 72 -5.63 4.17 1.26
N HIS A 73 -4.32 4.13 0.98
CA HIS A 73 -3.74 3.59 -0.25
C HIS A 73 -3.45 2.08 -0.19
N GLY A 74 -3.79 1.41 0.91
CA GLY A 74 -3.62 -0.04 1.07
C GLY A 74 -2.21 -0.47 1.45
N THR A 75 -1.42 0.41 2.07
CA THR A 75 -0.06 0.12 2.58
C THR A 75 -0.12 -0.34 4.04
N ARG A 76 0.68 -1.35 4.45
CA ARG A 76 0.75 -1.78 5.88
C ARG A 76 1.73 -0.87 6.52
N VAL A 77 1.30 -0.27 7.61
CA VAL A 77 2.09 0.70 8.33
C VAL A 77 2.51 0.08 9.64
N VAL A 78 3.80 -0.07 9.81
CA VAL A 78 4.41 -0.39 11.10
C VAL A 78 4.59 0.93 11.85
N VAL A 79 3.99 1.01 13.02
CA VAL A 79 3.90 2.22 13.86
C VAL A 79 4.77 1.99 15.10
N PRO A 80 6.07 2.31 15.04
CA PRO A 80 6.94 2.23 16.20
C PRO A 80 6.57 3.32 17.21
N TYR A 81 6.30 2.92 18.45
CA TYR A 81 6.05 3.84 19.55
C TYR A 81 7.02 3.59 20.69
N ARG A 82 7.39 4.67 21.40
CA ARG A 82 8.22 4.60 22.60
C ARG A 82 7.36 4.81 23.84
N GLY A 83 7.60 4.02 24.88
CA GLY A 83 6.93 4.16 26.17
C GLY A 83 5.50 3.59 26.14
N ILE A 84 4.51 4.47 26.30
CA ILE A 84 3.11 4.11 26.57
C ILE A 84 2.35 3.80 25.27
N TYR A 85 1.58 2.72 25.26
CA TYR A 85 0.83 2.23 24.10
C TYR A 85 -0.28 3.18 23.65
N GLU A 86 -0.89 3.91 24.59
CA GLU A 86 -1.99 4.85 24.36
C GLU A 86 -1.63 5.93 23.33
N ASN A 87 -0.34 6.28 23.22
CA ASN A 87 0.15 7.25 22.26
C ASN A 87 -0.05 6.79 20.80
N ALA A 88 -0.03 5.49 20.52
CA ALA A 88 -0.27 4.93 19.18
C ALA A 88 -1.72 4.47 18.97
N ARG A 89 -2.54 4.47 20.01
CA ARG A 89 -3.93 3.96 19.96
C ARG A 89 -4.80 4.70 18.96
N HIS A 90 -4.63 6.02 18.85
CA HIS A 90 -5.37 6.86 17.91
C HIS A 90 -5.08 6.54 16.45
N LEU A 91 -3.98 5.85 16.16
CA LEU A 91 -3.60 5.45 14.81
C LEU A 91 -4.25 4.12 14.38
N ARG A 92 -4.64 3.23 15.30
CA ARG A 92 -5.27 1.93 14.97
C ARG A 92 -6.50 2.02 14.05
N PRO A 93 -7.47 2.93 14.25
CA PRO A 93 -8.67 2.97 13.40
C PRO A 93 -8.43 3.50 11.98
N THR A 94 -7.27 4.12 11.73
CA THR A 94 -6.97 4.77 10.45
C THR A 94 -6.86 3.77 9.29
N GLY A 95 -6.55 2.51 9.58
CA GLY A 95 -6.46 1.43 8.61
C GLY A 95 -7.36 0.26 8.95
N ASP A 96 -7.48 -0.68 8.01
CA ASP A 96 -8.18 -1.94 8.23
C ASP A 96 -7.42 -2.86 9.19
N LEU A 97 -8.10 -3.92 9.64
CA LEU A 97 -7.56 -4.87 10.59
C LEU A 97 -6.24 -5.46 10.08
N GLY A 98 -5.19 -5.41 10.91
CA GLY A 98 -3.85 -5.91 10.56
C GLY A 98 -3.07 -5.03 9.57
N MET A 99 -3.62 -3.91 9.10
CA MET A 99 -2.89 -2.94 8.27
C MET A 99 -2.06 -1.97 9.10
N ILE A 100 -2.45 -1.69 10.34
CA ILE A 100 -1.68 -0.86 11.26
C ILE A 100 -1.15 -1.73 12.38
N VAL A 101 0.18 -1.90 12.39
CA VAL A 101 0.88 -2.77 13.34
C VAL A 101 1.65 -1.88 14.32
N PRO A 102 1.12 -1.62 15.52
CA PRO A 102 1.85 -0.89 16.54
C PRO A 102 2.98 -1.77 17.08
N MET A 103 4.18 -1.20 17.18
CA MET A 103 5.38 -1.91 17.60
C MET A 103 6.12 -1.14 18.70
N VAL A 104 6.53 -1.84 19.76
CA VAL A 104 7.35 -1.24 20.81
C VAL A 104 8.74 -0.94 20.26
N LEU A 105 9.17 0.32 20.35
CA LEU A 105 10.50 0.77 19.96
C LEU A 105 11.32 1.14 21.20
N HIS A 106 12.41 0.41 21.44
CA HIS A 106 13.47 0.82 22.36
C HIS A 106 14.62 1.44 21.56
N PRO A 107 14.99 2.71 21.81
CA PRO A 107 15.99 3.42 21.00
C PRO A 107 17.42 2.85 21.12
N SER A 108 17.73 2.16 22.22
CA SER A 108 19.07 1.57 22.45
C SER A 108 19.25 0.18 21.81
N TYR A 109 18.18 -0.45 21.35
CA TYR A 109 18.19 -1.83 20.85
C TYR A 109 17.90 -1.87 19.35
N SER A 110 18.96 -1.73 18.54
CA SER A 110 18.89 -1.76 17.07
C SER A 110 18.33 -3.06 16.51
N TYR A 111 18.48 -4.19 17.22
CA TYR A 111 17.95 -5.50 16.80
C TYR A 111 16.42 -5.53 16.67
N ILE A 112 15.73 -4.71 17.47
CA ILE A 112 14.26 -4.61 17.46
C ILE A 112 13.77 -3.95 16.16
N ILE A 113 14.58 -3.13 15.49
CA ILE A 113 14.19 -2.49 14.24
C ILE A 113 14.37 -3.45 13.06
N ILE A 114 15.44 -4.26 13.06
CA ILE A 114 15.85 -5.08 11.91
C ILE A 114 15.08 -6.41 11.84
N HIS A 115 14.84 -7.07 12.98
CA HIS A 115 14.16 -8.37 13.00
C HIS A 115 12.71 -8.35 12.44
N PRO A 116 11.84 -7.41 12.81
CA PRO A 116 10.49 -7.31 12.26
C PRO A 116 10.51 -6.83 10.80
N LEU A 117 11.49 -6.01 10.43
CA LEU A 117 11.74 -5.70 9.02
C LEU A 117 12.04 -6.98 8.23
N LEU A 118 12.64 -8.00 8.83
CA LEU A 118 12.85 -9.31 8.23
C LEU A 118 11.58 -10.20 8.27
N THR A 119 10.84 -10.19 9.38
CA THR A 119 9.67 -11.08 9.59
C THR A 119 8.41 -10.60 8.86
N PHE A 120 8.30 -9.30 8.55
CA PHE A 120 7.17 -8.71 7.83
C PHE A 120 7.45 -8.47 6.34
N PHE A 121 8.71 -8.62 5.88
CA PHE A 121 9.06 -8.57 4.46
C PHE A 121 9.34 -9.96 3.85
N ALA A 122 9.46 -11.01 4.66
CA ALA A 122 9.43 -12.41 4.22
C ALA A 122 7.98 -12.90 4.08
#